data_AF-A0A6G1G3N4-F1
#
_entry.id   AF-A0A6G1G3N4-F1
#
_cell.length_a   1.000
_cell.length_b   1.000
_cell.length_c   1.000
_cell.angle_alpha   90.00
_cell.angle_beta   90.00
_cell.angle_gamma   90.00
#
_symmetry.space_group_name_H-M   'P 1'
#
loop_
_entity.id
_entity.type
_entity.pdbx_description
1 polymer ?
#
loop_
_entity_poly.entity_id
_entity_poly.type
_entity_poly.pdbx_seq_one_letter_code
_entity_poly.pdbx_strand_id
1 'polypeptide(L)'
;MSSTLLATTIAFSLFSLTSAHFMIQNPAPIPGSAPKDPLAGSGSDFPCHSADLFNVGSRTSMAVGPSQLLEFNLGSGANTAVHGGGSCQLSLTYEKNPEKLKDPASWKVIYSIVEGCPTNYWWNLDTAKRCVPGSGDIKCVNAFDFTIPPGVKNGDAIFAWTWFNNLGEREMYMNCAAVSITGGQD
;
A
#
# COMPACT_ATOMS: atom_id res chain seq x y z
N MET A 1 62.74 8.72 8.08
CA MET A 1 61.46 9.35 7.71
C MET A 1 60.67 8.30 6.93
N SER A 2 59.75 7.59 7.57
CA SER A 2 58.88 6.61 6.90
C SER A 2 57.45 7.11 7.02
N SER A 3 56.89 7.57 5.91
CA SER A 3 55.57 8.19 5.85
C SER A 3 54.53 7.10 5.58
N THR A 4 53.67 6.84 6.56
CA THR A 4 52.58 5.87 6.44
C THR A 4 51.38 6.57 5.81
N LEU A 5 51.09 6.28 4.54
CA LEU A 5 49.83 6.73 3.92
C LEU A 5 48.68 5.89 4.48
N LEU A 6 47.79 6.52 5.26
CA LEU A 6 46.47 5.98 5.55
C LEU A 6 45.60 6.13 4.30
N ALA A 7 45.28 5.01 3.64
CA ALA A 7 44.25 4.95 2.61
C ALA A 7 42.88 4.98 3.28
N THR A 8 42.18 6.11 3.21
CA THR A 8 40.77 6.23 3.59
C THR A 8 39.90 5.53 2.55
N THR A 9 39.42 4.34 2.87
CA THR A 9 38.40 3.64 2.09
C THR A 9 37.04 4.31 2.32
N ILE A 10 36.61 5.13 1.36
CA ILE A 10 35.23 5.62 1.30
C ILE A 10 34.35 4.45 0.85
N ALA A 11 33.67 3.81 1.80
CA ALA A 11 32.64 2.83 1.50
C ALA A 11 31.43 3.56 0.90
N PHE A 12 31.31 3.56 -0.44
CA PHE A 12 30.07 3.91 -1.12
C PHE A 12 29.05 2.80 -0.83
N SER A 13 28.18 3.01 0.15
CA SER A 13 26.95 2.25 0.28
C SER A 13 26.08 2.57 -0.94
N LEU A 14 26.08 1.67 -1.93
CA LEU A 14 25.07 1.66 -2.98
C LEU A 14 23.71 1.38 -2.32
N PHE A 15 23.00 2.42 -1.93
CA PHE A 15 21.56 2.34 -1.72
C PHE A 15 20.95 2.00 -3.07
N SER A 16 20.68 0.72 -3.30
CA SER A 16 19.94 0.28 -4.48
C SER A 16 18.53 0.84 -4.36
N LEU A 17 18.25 1.92 -5.10
CA LEU A 17 16.89 2.40 -5.34
C LEU A 17 16.17 1.36 -6.22
N THR A 18 15.83 0.23 -5.63
CA THR A 18 15.02 -0.78 -6.31
C THR A 18 13.60 -0.23 -6.39
N SER A 19 13.26 0.43 -7.50
CA SER A 19 11.89 0.85 -7.82
C SER A 19 11.03 -0.36 -8.23
N ALA A 20 11.10 -1.44 -7.45
CA ALA A 20 10.45 -2.72 -7.70
C ALA A 20 9.23 -2.95 -6.79
N HIS A 21 9.08 -2.17 -5.72
CA HIS A 21 7.94 -2.28 -4.81
C HIS A 21 6.64 -1.75 -5.43
N PHE A 22 5.50 -2.10 -4.82
CA PHE A 22 4.18 -1.86 -5.38
C PHE A 22 3.44 -0.72 -4.70
N MET A 23 2.50 -0.17 -5.45
CA MET A 23 1.51 0.78 -4.96
C MET A 23 0.12 0.38 -5.47
N ILE A 24 -0.92 0.85 -4.78
CA ILE A 24 -2.29 0.72 -5.30
C ILE A 24 -2.47 1.57 -6.57
N GLN A 25 -3.34 1.09 -7.45
CA GLN A 25 -3.83 1.77 -8.64
C GLN A 25 -5.33 2.06 -8.52
N ASN A 26 -6.10 1.13 -7.93
CA ASN A 26 -7.51 1.34 -7.61
C ASN A 26 -7.78 0.94 -6.15
N PRO A 27 -8.40 1.80 -5.33
CA PRO A 27 -8.72 3.20 -5.62
C PRO A 27 -7.47 4.05 -5.96
N ALA A 28 -7.70 5.16 -6.66
CA ALA A 28 -6.61 6.04 -7.07
C ALA A 28 -5.94 6.64 -5.82
N PRO A 29 -4.62 6.47 -5.64
CA PRO A 29 -3.95 6.96 -4.46
C PRO A 29 -3.88 8.49 -4.44
N ILE A 30 -3.90 9.05 -3.24
CA ILE A 30 -3.63 10.47 -2.99
C ILE A 30 -2.18 10.76 -3.43
N PRO A 31 -1.92 11.82 -4.20
CA PRO A 31 -0.56 12.21 -4.56
C PRO A 31 0.35 12.33 -3.33
N GLY A 32 1.54 11.71 -3.40
CA GLY A 32 2.49 11.67 -2.29
C GLY A 32 2.22 10.60 -1.23
N SER A 33 1.03 9.98 -1.20
CA SER A 33 0.71 8.93 -0.22
C SER A 33 1.07 7.52 -0.67
N ALA A 34 1.53 7.36 -1.91
CA ALA A 34 1.86 6.07 -2.49
C ALA A 34 3.24 6.04 -3.14
N PRO A 35 4.31 6.45 -2.42
CA PRO A 35 5.64 5.99 -2.79
C PRO A 35 5.66 4.46 -2.75
N LYS A 36 6.57 3.87 -3.52
CA LYS A 36 6.69 2.41 -3.59
C LYS A 36 7.34 1.82 -2.35
N ASP A 37 8.13 2.62 -1.63
CA ASP A 37 8.85 2.17 -0.44
C ASP A 37 7.90 1.91 0.75
N PRO A 38 8.29 1.03 1.69
CA PRO A 38 7.53 0.87 2.93
C PRO A 38 7.58 2.15 3.77
N LEU A 39 6.70 2.24 4.77
CA LEU A 39 6.79 3.27 5.79
C LEU A 39 8.15 3.18 6.50
N ALA A 40 8.65 4.33 6.96
CA ALA A 40 9.87 4.38 7.74
C ALA A 40 9.72 3.54 9.01
N GLY A 41 10.72 2.71 9.34
CA GLY A 41 10.70 1.88 10.54
C GLY A 41 10.61 2.66 11.87
N SER A 42 10.90 3.96 11.84
CA SER A 42 10.67 4.89 12.97
C SER A 42 9.21 5.31 13.14
N GLY A 43 8.35 5.07 12.14
CA GLY A 43 6.99 5.59 12.04
C GLY A 43 6.90 7.08 11.72
N SER A 44 8.00 7.74 11.34
CA SER A 44 8.03 9.20 11.14
C SER A 44 7.15 9.69 10.00
N ASP A 45 6.82 8.82 9.05
CA ASP A 45 5.96 9.09 7.91
C ASP A 45 4.59 8.40 8.02
N PHE A 46 4.25 7.86 9.20
CA PHE A 46 2.92 7.34 9.46
C PHE A 46 1.93 8.47 9.85
N PRO A 47 0.68 8.44 9.34
CA PRO A 47 0.15 7.55 8.30
C PRO A 47 0.37 8.09 6.88
N CYS A 48 0.16 7.23 5.87
CA CYS A 48 0.05 7.62 4.46
C CYS A 48 1.28 8.39 3.92
N HIS A 49 2.49 8.08 4.38
CA HIS A 49 3.73 8.77 4.03
C HIS A 49 3.70 10.29 4.28
N SER A 50 2.98 10.74 5.32
CA SER A 50 2.78 12.15 5.67
C SER A 50 2.20 13.02 4.54
N ALA A 51 1.48 12.41 3.58
CA ALA A 51 0.85 13.13 2.49
C ALA A 51 -0.28 14.05 2.95
N ASP A 52 -0.61 15.05 2.14
CA ASP A 52 -1.82 15.86 2.34
C ASP A 52 -3.07 15.05 1.95
N LEU A 53 -3.83 14.62 2.95
CA LEU A 53 -4.95 13.71 2.75
C LEU A 53 -6.26 14.39 2.33
N PHE A 54 -6.41 15.69 2.60
CA PHE A 54 -7.71 16.35 2.53
C PHE A 54 -7.79 17.41 1.43
N ASN A 55 -6.67 17.99 0.99
CA ASN A 55 -6.64 18.94 -0.12
C ASN A 55 -6.43 18.23 -1.46
N VAL A 56 -7.36 17.36 -1.82
CA VAL A 56 -7.32 16.57 -3.06
C VAL A 56 -8.35 17.01 -4.09
N GLY A 57 -7.98 16.97 -5.36
CA GLY A 57 -8.82 17.40 -6.48
C GLY A 57 -9.90 16.40 -6.90
N SER A 58 -9.76 15.12 -6.55
CA SER A 58 -10.76 14.09 -6.88
C SER A 58 -10.84 13.02 -5.79
N ARG A 59 -12.01 12.39 -5.65
CA ARG A 59 -12.29 11.31 -4.72
C ARG A 59 -12.89 10.13 -5.47
N THR A 60 -12.44 8.92 -5.18
CA THR A 60 -13.08 7.71 -5.73
C THR A 60 -14.42 7.49 -5.04
N SER A 61 -15.51 7.49 -5.79
CA SER A 61 -16.82 7.14 -5.24
C SER A 61 -16.89 5.65 -4.95
N MET A 62 -17.36 5.28 -3.76
CA MET A 62 -17.57 3.89 -3.37
C MET A 62 -18.93 3.73 -2.70
N ALA A 63 -19.68 2.72 -3.10
CA ALA A 63 -20.99 2.42 -2.53
C ALA A 63 -20.88 1.30 -1.49
N VAL A 64 -21.60 1.43 -0.37
CA VAL A 64 -21.80 0.37 0.61
C VAL A 64 -22.66 -0.74 -0.01
N GLY A 65 -22.19 -1.99 0.06
CA GLY A 65 -22.91 -3.16 -0.47
C GLY A 65 -22.39 -3.69 -1.82
N PRO A 66 -22.32 -2.89 -2.90
CA PRO A 66 -21.73 -3.35 -4.16
C PRO A 66 -20.24 -3.68 -4.07
N SER A 67 -19.78 -4.59 -4.94
CA SER A 67 -18.36 -4.91 -5.08
C SER A 67 -17.55 -3.68 -5.50
N GLN A 68 -16.43 -3.50 -4.82
CA GLN A 68 -15.37 -2.53 -5.09
C GLN A 68 -14.11 -3.30 -5.47
N LEU A 69 -13.22 -2.66 -6.22
CA LEU A 69 -12.01 -3.30 -6.72
C LEU A 69 -10.77 -2.73 -6.05
N LEU A 70 -9.89 -3.59 -5.55
CA LEU A 70 -8.52 -3.26 -5.18
C LEU A 70 -7.58 -3.76 -6.27
N GLU A 71 -6.85 -2.83 -6.88
CA GLU A 71 -5.85 -3.13 -7.91
C GLU A 71 -4.52 -2.48 -7.58
N PHE A 72 -3.43 -3.15 -7.98
CA PHE A 72 -2.07 -2.63 -7.84
C PHE A 72 -1.51 -2.18 -9.18
N ASN A 73 -0.70 -1.13 -9.15
CA ASN A 73 0.05 -0.65 -10.30
C ASN A 73 1.15 -1.67 -10.63
N LEU A 74 1.22 -2.11 -11.88
CA LEU A 74 2.18 -3.12 -12.31
C LEU A 74 3.52 -2.55 -12.79
N GLY A 75 3.64 -1.22 -12.89
CA GLY A 75 4.86 -0.54 -13.35
C GLY A 75 5.29 -0.97 -14.75
N SER A 76 4.35 -1.33 -15.63
CA SER A 76 4.62 -1.96 -16.92
C SER A 76 5.52 -3.19 -16.82
N GLY A 77 5.36 -3.98 -15.75
CA GLY A 77 6.16 -5.17 -15.46
C GLY A 77 7.33 -4.95 -14.52
N ALA A 78 7.65 -3.70 -14.16
CA ALA A 78 8.81 -3.37 -13.32
C ALA A 78 8.56 -3.51 -11.81
N ASN A 79 7.32 -3.45 -11.36
CA ASN A 79 7.02 -3.64 -9.95
C ASN A 79 7.08 -5.16 -9.69
N THR A 80 8.17 -5.69 -9.14
CA THR A 80 8.37 -7.13 -8.99
C THR A 80 8.60 -7.60 -7.56
N ALA A 81 8.86 -6.66 -6.64
CA ALA A 81 9.09 -6.92 -5.23
C ALA A 81 7.76 -7.15 -4.50
N VAL A 82 7.18 -8.32 -4.73
CA VAL A 82 5.94 -8.80 -4.08
C VAL A 82 6.22 -9.57 -2.78
N HIS A 83 7.49 -9.77 -2.44
CA HIS A 83 7.97 -10.31 -1.16
C HIS A 83 7.31 -11.62 -0.71
N GLY A 84 7.04 -12.51 -1.67
CA GLY A 84 6.36 -13.78 -1.38
C GLY A 84 4.91 -13.60 -0.91
N GLY A 85 4.29 -12.48 -1.24
CA GLY A 85 2.98 -12.08 -0.76
C GLY A 85 3.03 -11.52 0.66
N GLY A 86 2.11 -11.98 1.49
CA GLY A 86 1.86 -11.43 2.82
C GLY A 86 0.37 -11.18 3.03
N SER A 87 0.05 -10.33 4.01
CA SER A 87 -1.32 -10.02 4.37
C SER A 87 -1.60 -8.53 4.26
N CYS A 88 -2.81 -8.19 3.85
CA CYS A 88 -3.25 -6.82 3.69
C CYS A 88 -4.51 -6.52 4.50
N GLN A 89 -4.67 -5.25 4.89
CA GLN A 89 -5.94 -4.75 5.40
C GLN A 89 -6.38 -3.53 4.60
N LEU A 90 -7.70 -3.40 4.45
CA LEU A 90 -8.34 -2.22 3.91
C LEU A 90 -9.07 -1.55 5.07
N SER A 91 -8.76 -0.28 5.31
CA SER A 91 -9.30 0.50 6.43
C SER A 91 -9.88 1.81 5.96
N LEU A 92 -10.84 2.34 6.71
CA LEU A 92 -11.39 3.67 6.53
C LEU A 92 -11.16 4.53 7.77
N THR A 93 -10.97 5.83 7.57
CA THR A 93 -11.07 6.84 8.63
C THR A 93 -11.83 8.07 8.14
N TYR A 94 -12.59 8.66 9.05
CA TYR A 94 -13.25 9.97 8.87
C TYR A 94 -12.58 11.05 9.72
N GLU A 95 -11.55 10.70 10.50
CA GLU A 95 -10.80 11.65 11.32
C GLU A 95 -10.03 12.61 10.42
N LYS A 96 -10.07 13.91 10.74
CA LYS A 96 -9.43 14.99 9.97
C LYS A 96 -8.28 15.64 10.72
N ASN A 97 -8.17 15.42 12.03
CA ASN A 97 -7.08 15.92 12.83
C ASN A 97 -5.80 15.09 12.57
N PRO A 98 -4.71 15.73 12.07
CA PRO A 98 -3.47 15.03 11.75
C PRO A 98 -2.82 14.28 12.92
N GLU A 99 -2.98 14.76 14.16
CA GLU A 99 -2.43 14.10 15.35
C GLU A 99 -3.21 12.84 15.68
N LYS A 100 -4.54 12.88 15.59
CA LYS A 100 -5.39 11.72 15.85
C LYS A 100 -5.29 10.66 14.76
N LEU A 101 -4.94 11.04 13.53
CA LEU A 101 -4.67 10.10 12.45
C LEU A 101 -3.47 9.17 12.74
N LYS A 102 -2.57 9.58 13.64
CA LYS A 102 -1.45 8.75 14.12
C LYS A 102 -1.88 7.68 15.13
N ASP A 103 -3.10 7.78 15.68
CA ASP A 103 -3.67 6.73 16.51
C ASP A 103 -4.31 5.66 15.60
N PRO A 104 -3.84 4.38 15.65
CA PRO A 104 -4.46 3.31 14.89
C PRO A 104 -5.95 3.13 15.20
N ALA A 105 -6.44 3.54 16.38
CA ALA A 105 -7.86 3.49 16.72
C ALA A 105 -8.74 4.39 15.84
N SER A 106 -8.16 5.39 15.18
CA SER A 106 -8.85 6.24 14.20
C SER A 106 -9.18 5.50 12.91
N TRP A 107 -8.53 4.36 12.65
CA TRP A 107 -8.72 3.55 11.45
C TRP A 107 -9.60 2.34 11.75
N LYS A 108 -10.64 2.15 10.93
CA LYS A 108 -11.55 1.01 11.05
C LYS A 108 -11.34 0.07 9.88
N VAL A 109 -10.90 -1.15 10.17
CA VAL A 109 -10.73 -2.21 9.17
C VAL A 109 -12.10 -2.58 8.60
N ILE A 110 -12.21 -2.56 7.27
CA ILE A 110 -13.41 -2.98 6.54
C ILE A 110 -13.21 -4.30 5.79
N TYR A 111 -11.96 -4.68 5.54
CA TYR A 111 -11.62 -5.92 4.85
C TYR A 111 -10.22 -6.39 5.24
N SER A 112 -10.01 -7.70 5.30
CA SER A 112 -8.69 -8.29 5.57
C SER A 112 -8.43 -9.39 4.56
N ILE A 113 -7.25 -9.35 3.96
CA ILE A 113 -6.74 -10.35 3.03
C ILE A 113 -5.60 -11.04 3.76
N VAL A 114 -5.88 -12.23 4.29
CA VAL A 114 -4.90 -13.03 5.03
C VAL A 114 -4.22 -13.95 4.04
N GLU A 115 -2.91 -13.75 3.85
CA GLU A 115 -2.11 -14.37 2.78
C GLU A 115 -2.52 -13.94 1.36
N GLY A 116 -1.70 -14.29 0.37
CA GLY A 116 -2.01 -14.06 -1.05
C GLY A 116 -1.97 -12.59 -1.51
N CYS A 117 -1.66 -11.64 -0.62
CA CYS A 117 -1.59 -10.22 -0.95
C CYS A 117 -0.14 -9.73 -1.08
N PRO A 118 0.27 -9.12 -2.21
CA PRO A 118 -0.48 -8.96 -3.46
C PRO A 118 -0.39 -10.18 -4.41
N THR A 119 0.33 -11.23 -4.03
CA THR A 119 0.52 -12.44 -4.85
C THR A 119 0.41 -13.72 -4.01
N ASN A 120 0.13 -14.83 -4.68
CA ASN A 120 0.28 -16.18 -4.13
C ASN A 120 1.66 -16.80 -4.44
N TYR A 121 2.50 -16.11 -5.22
CA TYR A 121 3.85 -16.57 -5.48
C TYR A 121 4.75 -16.38 -4.27
N TRP A 122 5.57 -17.38 -3.97
CA TRP A 122 6.40 -17.40 -2.76
C TRP A 122 7.68 -16.56 -2.85
N TRP A 123 7.97 -15.94 -4.00
CA TRP A 123 9.17 -15.13 -4.25
C TRP A 123 8.80 -13.81 -4.94
N ASN A 124 9.81 -12.99 -5.26
CA ASN A 124 9.65 -11.85 -6.15
C ASN A 124 9.41 -12.30 -7.60
N LEU A 125 8.66 -11.52 -8.35
CA LEU A 125 8.32 -11.83 -9.74
C LEU A 125 9.50 -11.53 -10.67
N ASP A 126 9.58 -12.24 -11.80
CA ASP A 126 10.49 -11.84 -12.89
C ASP A 126 9.93 -10.62 -13.63
N THR A 127 8.60 -10.56 -13.77
CA THR A 127 7.87 -9.43 -14.32
C THR A 127 6.48 -9.33 -13.69
N ALA A 128 6.04 -8.11 -13.40
CA ALA A 128 4.69 -7.86 -12.90
C ALA A 128 3.66 -8.08 -14.01
N LYS A 129 2.71 -8.97 -13.78
CA LYS A 129 1.52 -9.14 -14.64
C LYS A 129 0.30 -9.42 -13.78
N ARG A 130 -0.89 -9.05 -14.27
CA ARG A 130 -2.15 -9.36 -13.59
C ARG A 130 -2.39 -10.87 -13.63
N CYS A 131 -2.86 -11.45 -12.54
CA CYS A 131 -3.34 -12.82 -12.54
C CYS A 131 -4.56 -12.97 -13.45
N VAL A 132 -4.60 -14.06 -14.20
CA VAL A 132 -5.76 -14.44 -15.02
C VAL A 132 -6.51 -15.56 -14.28
N PRO A 133 -7.78 -15.35 -13.88
CA PRO A 133 -8.57 -16.37 -13.19
C PRO A 133 -8.61 -17.69 -13.98
N GLY A 134 -8.39 -18.80 -13.28
CA GLY A 134 -8.38 -20.14 -13.88
C GLY A 134 -7.13 -20.52 -14.67
N SER A 135 -6.16 -19.61 -14.85
CA SER A 135 -4.93 -19.95 -15.59
C SER A 135 -3.99 -20.91 -14.85
N GLY A 136 -4.11 -21.03 -13.52
CA GLY A 136 -3.18 -21.75 -12.67
C GLY A 136 -1.81 -21.08 -12.51
N ASP A 137 -1.57 -19.95 -13.18
CA ASP A 137 -0.35 -19.17 -13.03
C ASP A 137 -0.41 -18.36 -11.74
N ILE A 138 0.52 -18.64 -10.83
CA ILE A 138 0.65 -17.92 -9.57
C ILE A 138 1.70 -16.81 -9.63
N LYS A 139 2.55 -16.76 -10.67
CA LYS A 139 3.61 -15.74 -10.86
C LYS A 139 3.01 -14.45 -11.42
N CYS A 140 2.11 -13.85 -10.65
CA CYS A 140 1.32 -12.71 -11.06
C CYS A 140 0.84 -11.93 -9.83
N VAL A 141 0.22 -10.79 -10.07
CA VAL A 141 -0.31 -9.87 -9.06
C VAL A 141 -1.83 -9.98 -9.07
N ASN A 142 -2.39 -10.33 -7.92
CA ASN A 142 -3.82 -10.46 -7.71
C ASN A 142 -4.51 -9.09 -7.80
N ALA A 143 -5.78 -9.10 -8.17
CA ALA A 143 -6.72 -8.02 -7.89
C ALA A 143 -7.78 -8.59 -6.95
N PHE A 144 -8.32 -7.76 -6.07
CA PHE A 144 -9.24 -8.22 -5.04
C PHE A 144 -10.55 -7.46 -5.16
N ASP A 145 -11.62 -8.22 -5.34
CA ASP A 145 -12.96 -7.71 -5.06
C ASP A 145 -13.15 -7.64 -3.54
N PHE A 146 -13.70 -6.52 -3.08
CA PHE A 146 -14.09 -6.34 -1.69
C PHE A 146 -15.41 -5.60 -1.61
N THR A 147 -16.07 -5.66 -0.47
CA THR A 147 -17.33 -4.94 -0.24
C THR A 147 -17.18 -4.04 0.97
N ILE A 148 -17.68 -2.81 0.87
CA ILE A 148 -17.79 -1.94 2.04
C ILE A 148 -18.97 -2.44 2.88
N PRO A 149 -18.75 -2.81 4.15
CA PRO A 149 -19.77 -3.48 4.95
C PRO A 149 -20.91 -2.51 5.33
N PRO A 150 -22.13 -3.05 5.57
CA PRO A 150 -23.20 -2.28 6.21
C PRO A 150 -22.72 -1.68 7.53
N GLY A 151 -23.13 -0.44 7.83
CA GLY A 151 -22.70 0.26 9.04
C GLY A 151 -21.61 1.31 8.83
N VAL A 152 -20.96 1.31 7.66
CA VAL A 152 -20.10 2.41 7.26
C VAL A 152 -20.96 3.64 6.94
N LYS A 153 -20.53 4.81 7.40
CA LYS A 153 -21.25 6.08 7.22
C LYS A 153 -21.11 6.63 5.80
N ASN A 154 -22.05 7.45 5.38
CA ASN A 154 -21.91 8.27 4.19
C ASN A 154 -20.87 9.38 4.39
N GLY A 155 -20.27 9.85 3.29
CA GLY A 155 -19.42 11.03 3.24
C GLY A 155 -17.97 10.78 2.87
N ASP A 156 -17.18 11.85 2.90
CA ASP A 156 -15.77 11.82 2.53
C ASP A 156 -14.93 11.14 3.62
N ALA A 157 -14.13 10.17 3.20
CA ALA A 157 -13.25 9.39 4.06
C ALA A 157 -11.87 9.21 3.41
N ILE A 158 -10.91 8.76 4.22
CA ILE A 158 -9.63 8.26 3.72
C ILE A 158 -9.65 6.73 3.79
N PHE A 159 -9.42 6.11 2.64
CA PHE A 159 -9.17 4.70 2.51
C PHE A 159 -7.67 4.43 2.65
N ALA A 160 -7.30 3.43 3.44
CA ALA A 160 -5.93 2.95 3.52
C ALA A 160 -5.85 1.48 3.14
N TRP A 161 -4.96 1.18 2.20
CA TRP A 161 -4.41 -0.15 2.03
C TRP A 161 -3.14 -0.25 2.86
N THR A 162 -3.06 -1.26 3.72
CA THR A 162 -1.84 -1.63 4.42
C THR A 162 -1.42 -3.03 4.01
N TRP A 163 -0.13 -3.27 3.89
CA TRP A 163 0.44 -4.57 3.57
C TRP A 163 1.65 -4.87 4.44
N PHE A 164 1.64 -6.07 5.02
CA PHE A 164 2.76 -6.63 5.75
C PHE A 164 3.34 -7.77 4.92
N ASN A 165 4.56 -7.58 4.45
CA ASN A 165 5.26 -8.49 3.55
C ASN A 165 5.62 -9.81 4.25
N ASN A 166 5.55 -10.91 3.52
CA ASN A 166 5.90 -12.23 4.05
C ASN A 166 7.43 -12.37 4.21
N LEU A 167 8.19 -12.10 3.15
CA LEU A 167 9.64 -12.28 3.07
C LEU A 167 10.40 -10.96 3.02
N GLY A 168 11.67 -10.98 3.43
CA GLY A 168 12.54 -9.79 3.44
C GLY A 168 12.57 -9.10 4.81
N GLU A 169 12.81 -7.79 4.82
CA GLU A 169 12.78 -6.99 6.05
C GLU A 169 11.38 -6.98 6.66
N ARG A 170 11.26 -6.58 7.93
CA ARG A 170 9.96 -6.49 8.61
C ARG A 170 9.35 -5.13 8.30
N GLU A 171 8.55 -5.08 7.23
CA GLU A 171 8.08 -3.83 6.65
C GLU A 171 6.56 -3.71 6.75
N MET A 172 6.09 -2.46 6.72
CA MET A 172 4.69 -2.12 6.56
C MET A 172 4.57 -1.13 5.42
N TYR A 173 3.83 -1.50 4.39
CA TYR A 173 3.46 -0.62 3.29
C TYR A 173 2.11 0.00 3.60
N MET A 174 1.93 1.27 3.23
CA MET A 174 0.66 1.96 3.39
C MET A 174 0.44 2.92 2.23
N ASN A 175 -0.65 2.74 1.49
CA ASN A 175 -1.09 3.75 0.53
C ASN A 175 -2.50 4.21 0.86
N CYS A 176 -2.78 5.48 0.61
CA CYS A 176 -4.05 6.07 0.96
C CYS A 176 -4.76 6.64 -0.28
N ALA A 177 -6.08 6.55 -0.28
CA ALA A 177 -6.93 7.10 -1.32
C ALA A 177 -8.03 7.94 -0.66
N ALA A 178 -8.38 9.06 -1.30
CA ALA A 178 -9.52 9.84 -0.87
C ALA A 178 -10.77 9.27 -1.51
N VAL A 179 -11.75 8.91 -0.69
CA VAL A 179 -12.98 8.23 -1.14
C VAL A 179 -14.21 8.99 -0.68
N SER A 180 -15.31 8.84 -1.42
CA SER A 180 -16.61 9.35 -1.02
C SER A 180 -17.57 8.17 -0.89
N ILE A 181 -17.97 7.87 0.34
CA ILE A 181 -18.83 6.73 0.67
C ILE A 181 -20.29 7.10 0.48
N THR A 182 -21.03 6.23 -0.20
CA THR A 182 -22.45 6.39 -0.51
C THR A 182 -23.25 5.14 -0.18
N GLY A 183 -24.57 5.29 0.06
CA GLY A 183 -25.45 4.16 0.41
C GLY A 183 -25.20 3.57 1.81
N GLY A 184 -24.41 4.24 2.63
CA GLY A 184 -24.13 3.91 4.03
C GLY A 184 -25.14 4.52 5.00
N GLN A 185 -24.77 4.52 6.28
CA GLN A 185 -25.56 5.15 7.35
C GLN A 185 -25.34 6.66 7.42
N ASP A 186 -26.35 7.39 7.89
CA ASP A 186 -26.26 8.82 8.19
C ASP A 186 -25.83 9.08 9.65
#